data_AF-A0A1S3HSU9-F1
#
_entry.id   AF-A0A1S3HSU9-F1
#
_cell.length_a   1.000
_cell.length_b   1.000
_cell.length_c   1.000
_cell.angle_alpha   90.00
_cell.angle_beta   90.00
_cell.angle_gamma   90.00
#
_symmetry.space_group_name_H-M   'P 1'
#
loop_
_entity.id
_entity.type
_entity.pdbx_description
1 polymer ?
#
loop_
_entity_poly.entity_id
_entity_poly.type
_entity_poly.pdbx_seq_one_letter_code
_entity_poly.pdbx_strand_id
1 'polypeptide(L)'
;MDRRLMSLVVAMVLFSVGPKATVDGAATPEELDKKLEPHLDSTTPFPEGPGVLADSVCLAHGDVRYDTFDHKTFAYNSPVGQYGVMFLPWRGNRTWVMTEHELRKPGDVATRIKEVYVKFPIDLYFRATLGSDVDLFVWFGGAWLPIGIPDLPKMYFSADGDVRVSYYGIEKTYEIQSTMFPYLYVAVHRHSVKIYADGWWAAGGLDAIRGICGDFNGNPDNDCVNLEAPAPFQNWTPFLI
;
A
#
# COMPACT_ATOMS: atom_id res chain seq x y z
N MET A 1 33.04 8.44 -18.80
CA MET A 1 31.67 8.00 -18.43
C MET A 1 30.68 8.94 -19.09
N ASP A 2 29.91 8.39 -20.02
CA ASP A 2 29.19 9.11 -21.08
C ASP A 2 27.98 9.91 -20.59
N ARG A 3 28.06 11.24 -20.71
CA ARG A 3 26.92 12.17 -20.59
C ARG A 3 25.88 12.01 -21.71
N ARG A 4 26.12 11.13 -22.70
CA ARG A 4 25.23 10.89 -23.84
C ARG A 4 24.11 9.87 -23.55
N LEU A 5 24.23 9.05 -22.51
CA LEU A 5 23.18 8.09 -22.11
C LEU A 5 21.99 8.75 -21.40
N MET A 6 22.22 9.79 -20.58
CA MET A 6 21.13 10.51 -19.92
C MET A 6 20.25 11.31 -20.88
N SER A 7 20.80 11.78 -22.01
CA SER A 7 20.04 12.60 -22.96
C SER A 7 19.06 11.80 -23.82
N LEU A 8 19.27 10.48 -23.99
CA LEU A 8 18.37 9.63 -24.78
C LEU A 8 17.13 9.21 -23.99
N VAL A 9 17.28 8.95 -22.69
CA VAL A 9 16.17 8.57 -21.79
C VAL A 9 15.18 9.73 -21.62
N VAL A 10 15.67 10.97 -21.53
CA VAL A 10 14.81 12.16 -21.42
C VAL A 10 14.12 12.51 -22.75
N ALA A 11 14.79 12.28 -23.89
CA ALA A 11 14.22 12.58 -25.20
C ALA A 11 13.15 11.56 -25.65
N MET A 12 13.21 10.30 -25.22
CA MET A 12 12.18 9.30 -25.51
C MET A 12 10.85 9.54 -24.76
N VAL A 13 10.89 10.23 -23.60
CA VAL A 13 9.69 10.54 -22.81
C VAL A 13 8.86 11.67 -23.43
N LEU A 14 9.46 12.56 -24.21
CA LEU A 14 8.78 13.73 -24.78
C LEU A 14 7.97 13.45 -26.06
N PHE A 15 8.15 12.29 -26.71
CA PHE A 15 7.52 11.98 -28.00
C PHE A 15 6.38 10.94 -27.95
N SER A 16 6.08 10.35 -26.78
CA SER A 16 5.06 9.31 -26.64
C SER A 16 3.77 9.76 -25.93
N VAL A 17 3.63 11.05 -25.62
CA VAL A 17 2.39 11.62 -25.07
C VAL A 17 1.33 11.79 -26.18
N GLY A 18 0.92 10.67 -26.77
CA GLY A 18 -0.39 10.59 -27.39
C GLY A 18 -1.48 10.74 -26.33
N PRO A 19 -2.71 11.13 -26.69
CA PRO A 19 -3.80 11.33 -25.76
C PRO A 19 -4.27 9.98 -25.22
N LYS A 20 -3.56 9.43 -24.24
CA LYS A 20 -3.98 8.29 -23.44
C LYS A 20 -3.65 8.54 -21.98
N ALA A 21 -4.65 9.13 -21.33
CA ALA A 21 -5.01 8.97 -19.93
C ALA A 21 -3.97 9.41 -18.87
N THR A 22 -3.75 10.72 -18.77
CA THR A 22 -3.71 11.30 -17.42
C THR A 22 -5.08 11.07 -16.77
N VAL A 23 -5.13 10.28 -15.69
CA VAL A 23 -6.37 10.04 -14.96
C VAL A 23 -6.63 11.27 -14.07
N ASP A 24 -7.49 12.16 -14.53
CA ASP A 24 -7.98 13.28 -13.71
C ASP A 24 -8.63 12.75 -12.42
N GLY A 25 -8.25 13.29 -11.27
CA GLY A 25 -8.88 13.02 -9.96
C GLY A 25 -8.25 11.93 -9.09
N ALA A 26 -7.16 11.29 -9.53
CA ALA A 26 -6.38 10.40 -8.66
C ALA A 26 -5.42 11.20 -7.77
N ALA A 27 -5.24 10.77 -6.52
CA ALA A 27 -4.25 11.40 -5.65
C ALA A 27 -2.82 11.14 -6.17
N THR A 28 -2.01 12.18 -6.10
CA THR A 28 -0.58 12.10 -6.39
C THR A 28 0.18 11.56 -5.18
N PRO A 29 1.37 10.96 -5.40
CA PRO A 29 2.25 10.59 -4.30
C PRO A 29 2.53 11.71 -3.29
N GLU A 30 2.72 12.94 -3.76
CA GLU A 30 2.99 14.09 -2.89
C GLU A 30 1.78 14.41 -1.98
N GLU A 31 0.56 14.36 -2.52
CA GLU A 31 -0.65 14.56 -1.73
C GLU A 31 -0.82 13.47 -0.67
N LEU A 32 -0.53 12.21 -1.03
CA LEU A 32 -0.61 11.06 -0.12
C LEU A 32 0.43 11.12 1.00
N ASP A 33 1.70 11.40 0.66
CA ASP A 33 2.76 11.55 1.64
C ASP A 33 2.48 12.74 2.58
N LYS A 34 1.97 13.86 2.05
CA LYS A 34 1.59 15.02 2.87
C LYS A 34 0.43 14.71 3.81
N LYS A 35 -0.54 13.89 3.40
CA LYS A 35 -1.61 13.41 4.30
C LYS A 35 -1.08 12.48 5.39
N LEU A 36 -0.05 11.68 5.10
CA LEU A 36 0.57 10.77 6.06
C LEU A 36 1.53 11.47 7.03
N GLU A 37 2.19 12.56 6.61
CA GLU A 37 3.22 13.28 7.35
C GLU A 37 2.87 13.54 8.83
N PRO A 38 1.65 14.01 9.20
CA PRO A 38 1.29 14.24 10.59
C PRO A 38 1.31 12.99 11.47
N HIS A 39 1.27 11.81 10.85
CA HIS A 39 1.25 10.53 11.52
C HIS A 39 2.63 9.87 11.60
N LEU A 40 3.62 10.32 10.81
CA LEU A 40 4.98 9.78 10.80
C LEU A 40 5.79 10.29 12.01
N ASP A 41 5.33 9.99 13.22
CA ASP A 41 6.01 10.41 14.44
C ASP A 41 7.26 9.55 14.73
N SER A 42 8.42 10.14 14.45
CA SER A 42 9.73 9.55 14.77
C SER A 42 10.07 9.51 16.27
N THR A 43 9.24 10.08 17.15
CA THR A 43 9.52 10.23 18.59
C THR A 43 8.72 9.27 19.48
N THR A 44 7.60 8.71 19.01
CA THR A 44 6.81 7.69 19.74
C THR A 44 7.58 6.38 19.85
N PRO A 45 7.82 5.83 21.07
CA PRO A 45 8.52 4.56 21.26
C PRO A 45 7.94 3.42 20.40
N PHE A 46 8.76 2.42 20.08
CA PHE A 46 8.25 1.21 19.45
C PHE A 46 7.24 0.51 20.37
N PRO A 47 6.19 -0.11 19.81
CA PRO A 47 5.29 -0.92 20.60
C PRO A 47 6.05 -2.09 21.25
N GLU A 48 5.61 -2.52 22.42
CA GLU A 48 6.15 -3.73 23.05
C GLU A 48 5.71 -4.96 22.26
N GLY A 49 6.61 -5.92 22.06
CA GLY A 49 6.29 -7.12 21.31
C GLY A 49 7.51 -7.93 20.89
N PRO A 50 7.30 -9.02 20.15
CA PRO A 50 8.37 -9.79 19.54
C PRO A 50 9.08 -8.97 18.45
N GLY A 51 10.41 -9.09 18.38
CA GLY A 51 11.21 -8.42 17.34
C GLY A 51 11.12 -9.08 15.96
N VAL A 52 10.73 -10.36 15.92
CA VAL A 52 10.52 -11.14 14.69
C VAL A 52 9.44 -12.19 14.95
N LEU A 53 8.52 -12.37 14.01
CA LEU A 53 7.50 -13.43 14.00
C LEU A 53 7.64 -14.37 12.79
N ALA A 54 6.73 -15.33 12.63
CA ALA A 54 6.59 -16.04 11.37
C ALA A 54 5.91 -15.12 10.35
N ASP A 55 6.29 -15.26 9.08
CA ASP A 55 5.68 -14.52 7.98
C ASP A 55 4.14 -14.66 7.99
N SER A 56 3.46 -13.56 7.68
CA SER A 56 2.00 -13.51 7.75
C SER A 56 1.39 -12.69 6.63
N VAL A 57 0.06 -12.76 6.56
CA VAL A 57 -0.75 -12.14 5.54
C VAL A 57 -1.87 -11.34 6.20
N CYS A 58 -1.98 -10.08 5.80
CA CYS A 58 -3.17 -9.27 5.98
C CYS A 58 -4.02 -9.30 4.70
N LEU A 59 -5.33 -9.34 4.84
CA LEU A 59 -6.27 -9.41 3.72
C LEU A 59 -7.42 -8.43 3.95
N ALA A 60 -7.65 -7.53 2.98
CA ALA A 60 -8.90 -6.79 2.89
C ALA A 60 -9.74 -7.38 1.78
N HIS A 61 -10.84 -7.99 2.17
CA HIS A 61 -11.86 -8.49 1.26
C HIS A 61 -12.69 -7.27 0.84
N GLY A 62 -12.85 -7.10 -0.47
CA GLY A 62 -13.55 -5.94 -1.04
C GLY A 62 -15.00 -5.73 -0.62
N ASP A 63 -15.50 -6.54 0.29
CA ASP A 63 -16.80 -6.43 0.90
C ASP A 63 -16.74 -5.99 2.37
N VAL A 64 -15.76 -5.16 2.72
CA VAL A 64 -15.55 -4.56 4.06
C VAL A 64 -15.10 -5.51 5.15
N ARG A 65 -14.67 -6.72 4.81
CA ARG A 65 -14.08 -7.67 5.77
C ARG A 65 -12.56 -7.60 5.70
N TYR A 66 -11.93 -7.78 6.85
CA TYR A 66 -10.49 -7.69 7.01
C TYR A 66 -9.99 -8.84 7.85
N ASP A 67 -8.81 -9.35 7.51
CA ASP A 67 -7.99 -10.26 8.32
C ASP A 67 -6.65 -9.56 8.56
N THR A 68 -6.25 -9.42 9.82
CA THR A 68 -4.96 -8.83 10.21
C THR A 68 -3.81 -9.83 10.13
N PHE A 69 -2.58 -9.36 10.36
CA PHE A 69 -1.42 -10.23 10.44
C PHE A 69 -1.46 -11.22 11.62
N ASP A 70 -2.14 -10.90 12.74
CA ASP A 70 -2.33 -11.85 13.84
C ASP A 70 -3.62 -12.67 13.69
N HIS A 71 -4.23 -12.66 12.50
CA HIS A 71 -5.42 -13.43 12.11
C HIS A 71 -6.72 -13.01 12.80
N LYS A 72 -6.83 -11.75 13.21
CA LYS A 72 -8.10 -11.18 13.65
C LYS A 72 -8.97 -10.85 12.44
N THR A 73 -10.15 -11.45 12.39
CA THR A 73 -11.18 -11.10 11.41
C THR A 73 -12.13 -10.04 11.97
N PHE A 74 -12.40 -8.99 11.20
CA PHE A 74 -13.42 -7.99 11.52
C PHE A 74 -14.06 -7.40 10.25
N ALA A 75 -15.09 -6.58 10.43
CA ALA A 75 -15.75 -5.89 9.33
C ALA A 75 -15.86 -4.39 9.60
N TYR A 76 -15.59 -3.58 8.57
CA TYR A 76 -15.63 -2.13 8.67
C TYR A 76 -15.94 -1.41 7.37
N ASN A 77 -17.04 -0.65 7.38
CA ASN A 77 -17.37 0.24 6.27
C ASN A 77 -16.53 1.51 6.32
N SER A 78 -15.40 1.52 5.62
CA SER A 78 -14.60 2.75 5.47
C SER A 78 -15.40 3.85 4.79
N PRO A 79 -15.36 5.09 5.31
CA PRO A 79 -16.06 6.21 4.72
C PRO A 79 -15.50 6.53 3.34
N VAL A 80 -16.38 6.95 2.43
CA VAL A 80 -15.98 7.40 1.09
C VAL A 80 -15.26 8.74 1.21
N GLY A 81 -14.18 8.91 0.45
CA GLY A 81 -13.37 10.13 0.43
C GLY A 81 -12.29 10.20 1.51
N GLN A 82 -12.09 9.14 2.28
CA GLN A 82 -10.93 8.96 3.17
C GLN A 82 -10.09 7.76 2.70
N TYR A 83 -8.82 7.79 3.07
CA TYR A 83 -7.90 6.67 2.83
C TYR A 83 -7.78 5.82 4.08
N GLY A 84 -8.04 4.52 3.94
CA GLY A 84 -7.69 3.52 4.95
C GLY A 84 -6.21 3.18 4.87
N VAL A 85 -5.47 3.42 5.94
CA VAL A 85 -4.06 3.06 6.05
C VAL A 85 -3.96 1.60 6.49
N MET A 86 -3.73 0.71 5.52
CA MET A 86 -3.64 -0.73 5.76
C MET A 86 -2.34 -1.09 6.48
N PHE A 87 -1.25 -0.52 6.00
CA PHE A 87 0.10 -0.84 6.42
C PHE A 87 0.94 0.44 6.46
N LEU A 88 1.51 0.76 7.62
CA LEU A 88 2.40 1.88 7.82
C LEU A 88 3.45 1.51 8.88
N PRO A 89 4.75 1.55 8.55
CA PRO A 89 5.81 1.39 9.53
C PRO A 89 5.75 2.49 10.58
N TRP A 90 6.15 2.13 11.80
CA TRP A 90 6.19 3.03 12.94
C TRP A 90 7.27 4.10 12.73
N ARG A 91 8.44 3.69 12.21
CA ARG A 91 9.60 4.58 11.96
C ARG A 91 10.46 4.10 10.79
N GLY A 92 11.22 5.04 10.22
CA GLY A 92 12.37 4.79 9.34
C GLY A 92 12.01 4.32 7.93
N ASN A 93 11.29 3.20 7.83
CA ASN A 93 10.88 2.62 6.58
C ASN A 93 9.74 3.43 5.96
N ARG A 94 9.87 3.77 4.67
CA ARG A 94 8.89 4.60 3.95
C ARG A 94 7.85 3.78 3.20
N THR A 95 7.83 2.48 3.38
CA THR A 95 6.82 1.61 2.75
C THR A 95 5.44 1.92 3.32
N TRP A 96 4.40 1.97 2.50
CA TRP A 96 3.03 2.03 3.02
C TRP A 96 2.04 1.45 2.03
N VAL A 97 0.90 0.99 2.53
CA VAL A 97 -0.24 0.53 1.72
C VAL A 97 -1.50 1.22 2.20
N MET A 98 -2.22 1.83 1.27
CA MET A 98 -3.47 2.55 1.54
C MET A 98 -4.57 2.12 0.59
N THR A 99 -5.81 2.24 1.03
CA THR A 99 -7.01 1.89 0.27
C THR A 99 -7.99 3.05 0.23
N GLU A 100 -8.63 3.29 -0.90
CA GLU A 100 -9.78 4.19 -1.01
C GLU A 100 -11.05 3.40 -1.31
N HIS A 101 -12.15 3.80 -0.69
CA HIS A 101 -13.44 3.12 -0.80
C HIS A 101 -14.47 3.91 -1.60
N GLU A 102 -15.41 3.18 -2.19
CA GLU A 102 -16.62 3.72 -2.80
C GLU A 102 -17.87 2.99 -2.27
N LEU A 103 -19.05 3.59 -2.46
CA LEU A 103 -20.31 2.90 -2.23
C LEU A 103 -20.47 1.77 -3.25
N ARG A 104 -20.99 0.61 -2.84
CA ARG A 104 -21.27 -0.50 -3.77
C ARG A 104 -22.31 -0.15 -4.84
N LYS A 105 -23.24 0.73 -4.48
CA LYS A 105 -24.27 1.32 -5.35
C LYS A 105 -24.65 2.71 -4.79
N PRO A 106 -25.18 3.62 -5.63
CA PRO A 106 -25.67 4.91 -5.16
C PRO A 106 -26.69 4.75 -4.02
N GLY A 107 -26.46 5.45 -2.91
CA GLY A 107 -27.33 5.40 -1.72
C GLY A 107 -27.16 4.17 -0.82
N ASP A 108 -26.16 3.30 -1.07
CA ASP A 108 -25.80 2.24 -0.14
C ASP A 108 -25.11 2.79 1.12
N VAL A 109 -25.11 2.01 2.19
CA VAL A 109 -24.26 2.20 3.37
C VAL A 109 -23.00 1.33 3.31
N ALA A 110 -23.04 0.25 2.53
CA ALA A 110 -21.91 -0.64 2.36
C ALA A 110 -20.91 -0.10 1.34
N THR A 111 -19.63 -0.14 1.72
CA THR A 111 -18.54 0.26 0.83
C THR A 111 -17.80 -0.94 0.23
N ARG A 112 -16.88 -0.65 -0.68
CA ARG A 112 -15.88 -1.58 -1.24
C ARG A 112 -14.64 -0.82 -1.61
N ILE A 113 -13.49 -1.50 -1.68
CA ILE A 113 -12.24 -0.88 -2.10
C ILE A 113 -12.31 -0.61 -3.60
N LYS A 114 -12.13 0.64 -4.01
CA LYS A 114 -11.99 1.02 -5.43
C LYS A 114 -10.55 1.25 -5.84
N GLU A 115 -9.67 1.62 -4.90
CA GLU A 115 -8.27 1.91 -5.22
C GLU A 115 -7.32 1.44 -4.12
N VAL A 116 -6.14 1.00 -4.52
CA VAL A 116 -5.03 0.65 -3.64
C VAL A 116 -3.81 1.44 -4.05
N TYR A 117 -3.17 2.09 -3.09
CA TYR A 117 -1.93 2.80 -3.28
C TYR A 117 -0.83 2.09 -2.49
N VAL A 118 0.34 1.93 -3.11
CA VAL A 118 1.50 1.28 -2.50
C VAL A 118 2.71 2.16 -2.72
N LYS A 119 3.46 2.43 -1.65
CA LYS A 119 4.81 2.99 -1.71
C LYS A 119 5.80 1.95 -1.23
N PHE A 120 6.91 1.82 -1.95
CA PHE A 120 8.08 1.05 -1.53
C PHE A 120 9.27 1.98 -1.24
N PRO A 121 10.34 1.49 -0.58
CA PRO A 121 11.58 2.23 -0.46
C PRO A 121 12.11 2.59 -1.85
N ILE A 122 12.78 3.75 -1.98
CA ILE A 122 13.19 4.44 -3.23
C ILE A 122 12.15 5.38 -3.87
N ASP A 123 11.10 5.74 -3.15
CA ASP A 123 10.03 6.62 -3.64
C ASP A 123 9.40 6.07 -4.93
N LEU A 124 9.18 4.75 -4.94
CA LEU A 124 8.46 4.04 -6.00
C LEU A 124 7.00 3.86 -5.57
N TYR A 125 6.08 4.37 -6.39
CA TYR A 125 4.66 4.38 -6.09
C TYR A 125 3.87 3.62 -7.14
N PHE A 126 2.91 2.84 -6.65
CA PHE A 126 1.93 2.15 -7.46
C PHE A 126 0.52 2.54 -7.04
N ARG A 127 -0.38 2.52 -8.02
CA ARG A 127 -1.82 2.67 -7.83
C ARG A 127 -2.51 1.55 -8.58
N ALA A 128 -3.44 0.86 -7.94
CA ALA A 128 -4.32 -0.08 -8.59
C ALA A 128 -5.76 0.41 -8.51
N THR A 129 -6.48 0.40 -9.64
CA THR A 129 -7.93 0.62 -9.67
C THR A 129 -8.64 -0.72 -9.72
N LEU A 130 -9.63 -0.89 -8.84
CA LEU A 130 -10.26 -2.16 -8.51
C LEU A 130 -11.71 -2.18 -8.97
N GLY A 131 -12.06 -3.13 -9.83
CA GLY A 131 -13.41 -3.32 -10.36
C GLY A 131 -13.68 -4.76 -10.80
N SER A 132 -14.39 -4.92 -11.93
CA SER A 132 -14.51 -6.21 -12.63
C SER A 132 -13.15 -6.70 -13.14
N ASP A 133 -12.29 -5.75 -13.47
CA ASP A 133 -10.90 -5.91 -13.83
C ASP A 133 -10.03 -5.07 -12.87
N VAL A 134 -8.73 -5.32 -12.89
CA VAL A 134 -7.74 -4.55 -12.14
C VAL A 134 -6.82 -3.88 -13.14
N ASP A 135 -6.65 -2.57 -13.02
CA ASP A 135 -5.62 -1.84 -13.76
C ASP A 135 -4.56 -1.36 -12.76
N LEU A 136 -3.29 -1.61 -13.08
CA LEU A 136 -2.16 -1.20 -12.26
C LEU A 136 -1.39 -0.07 -12.95
N PHE A 137 -0.98 0.92 -12.17
CA PHE A 137 -0.24 2.09 -12.60
C PHE A 137 1.00 2.27 -11.74
N VAL A 138 2.05 2.85 -12.32
CA VAL A 138 3.25 3.32 -11.63
C VAL A 138 3.36 4.83 -11.77
N TRP A 139 3.82 5.52 -10.73
CA TRP A 139 4.11 6.95 -10.81
C TRP A 139 5.46 7.17 -11.49
N PHE A 140 5.46 7.87 -12.62
CA PHE A 140 6.68 8.21 -13.34
C PHE A 140 6.51 9.52 -14.13
N GLY A 141 7.50 10.40 -14.05
CA GLY A 141 7.49 11.66 -14.82
C GLY A 141 6.33 12.61 -14.48
N GLY A 142 5.78 12.52 -13.27
CA GLY A 142 4.65 13.37 -12.82
C GLY A 142 3.27 12.86 -13.23
N ALA A 143 3.16 11.60 -13.66
CA ALA A 143 1.88 10.98 -14.02
C ALA A 143 1.80 9.51 -13.59
N TRP A 144 0.57 9.02 -13.44
CA TRP A 144 0.27 7.59 -13.31
C TRP A 144 0.29 6.94 -14.70
N LEU A 145 1.28 6.08 -14.96
CA LEU A 145 1.41 5.36 -16.22
C LEU A 145 0.97 3.90 -16.05
N PRO A 146 0.11 3.35 -16.92
CA PRO A 146 -0.38 1.99 -16.77
C PRO A 146 0.71 0.95 -17.03
N ILE A 147 0.82 -0.02 -16.13
CA ILE A 147 1.68 -1.19 -16.29
C ILE A 147 1.15 -2.04 -17.44
N GLY A 148 2.00 -2.34 -18.41
CA GLY A 148 1.63 -3.07 -19.63
C GLY A 148 1.83 -2.26 -20.91
N ILE A 149 2.17 -0.97 -20.80
CA ILE A 149 2.73 -0.22 -21.92
C ILE A 149 4.08 -0.87 -22.31
N PRO A 150 4.31 -1.19 -23.60
CA PRO A 150 5.63 -1.59 -24.09
C PRO A 150 6.60 -0.46 -23.73
N ASP A 151 7.69 -0.78 -23.02
CA ASP A 151 8.75 0.15 -22.56
C ASP A 151 8.68 0.58 -21.07
N LEU A 152 7.61 0.25 -20.33
CA LEU A 152 7.68 0.38 -18.86
C LEU A 152 8.37 -0.84 -18.24
N PRO A 153 9.36 -0.63 -17.35
CA PRO A 153 10.04 -1.73 -16.68
C PRO A 153 9.06 -2.46 -15.75
N LYS A 154 9.10 -3.80 -15.78
CA LYS A 154 8.38 -4.65 -14.82
C LYS A 154 9.20 -4.96 -13.58
N MET A 155 10.43 -4.43 -13.52
CA MET A 155 11.38 -4.61 -12.44
C MET A 155 12.12 -3.30 -12.21
N TYR A 156 12.18 -2.86 -10.96
CA TYR A 156 12.78 -1.59 -10.53
C TYR A 156 13.90 -1.91 -9.55
N PHE A 157 15.13 -1.52 -9.87
CA PHE A 157 16.31 -1.92 -9.11
C PHE A 157 16.80 -0.80 -8.17
N SER A 158 17.29 -1.20 -7.01
CA SER A 158 18.03 -0.36 -6.07
C SER A 158 19.29 -1.09 -5.58
N ALA A 159 20.11 -0.43 -4.77
CA ALA A 159 21.26 -1.08 -4.13
C ALA A 159 20.83 -2.10 -3.07
N ASP A 160 19.64 -1.93 -2.49
CA ASP A 160 19.14 -2.67 -1.34
C ASP A 160 18.17 -3.81 -1.75
N GLY A 161 17.84 -3.91 -3.03
CA GLY A 161 16.93 -4.92 -3.58
C GLY A 161 16.25 -4.47 -4.87
N ASP A 162 15.12 -5.07 -5.17
CA ASP A 162 14.34 -4.77 -6.36
C ASP A 162 12.83 -4.88 -6.12
N VAL A 163 12.04 -4.15 -6.90
CA VAL A 163 10.58 -4.28 -6.93
C VAL A 163 10.15 -4.90 -8.24
N ARG A 164 9.37 -5.98 -8.18
CA ARG A 164 8.86 -6.75 -9.33
C ARG A 164 7.36 -6.61 -9.43
N VAL A 165 6.87 -6.52 -10.66
CA VAL A 165 5.45 -6.55 -10.97
C VAL A 165 5.13 -7.78 -11.80
N SER A 166 4.28 -8.65 -11.25
CA SER A 166 3.77 -9.86 -11.91
C SER A 166 2.29 -9.70 -12.20
N TYR A 167 1.84 -10.22 -13.35
CA TYR A 167 0.42 -10.28 -13.71
C TYR A 167 0.01 -11.73 -13.98
N TYR A 168 -0.99 -12.20 -13.24
CA TYR A 168 -1.53 -13.55 -13.33
C TYR A 168 -2.86 -13.50 -14.08
N GLY A 169 -2.82 -13.64 -15.41
CA GLY A 169 -3.96 -13.35 -16.29
C GLY A 169 -5.21 -14.22 -16.11
N ILE A 170 -5.08 -15.45 -15.57
CA ILE A 170 -6.22 -16.32 -15.25
C ILE A 170 -6.99 -15.76 -14.05
N GLU A 171 -6.24 -15.33 -13.04
CA GLU A 171 -6.79 -14.77 -11.81
C GLU A 171 -7.07 -13.27 -11.95
N LYS A 172 -6.58 -12.61 -13.00
CA LYS A 172 -6.62 -11.15 -13.16
C LYS A 172 -6.05 -10.44 -11.92
N THR A 173 -4.94 -10.96 -11.44
CA THR A 173 -4.27 -10.49 -10.22
C THR A 173 -2.97 -9.82 -10.60
N TYR A 174 -2.70 -8.65 -10.02
CA TYR A 174 -1.36 -8.07 -10.01
C TYR A 174 -0.68 -8.33 -8.67
N GLU A 175 0.61 -8.66 -8.71
CA GLU A 175 1.45 -8.77 -7.54
C GLU A 175 2.62 -7.79 -7.67
N ILE A 176 2.84 -7.01 -6.62
CA ILE A 176 3.92 -6.03 -6.52
C ILE A 176 4.81 -6.47 -5.36
N GLN A 177 5.97 -7.03 -5.69
CA GLN A 177 6.88 -7.67 -4.75
C GLN A 177 8.11 -6.81 -4.55
N SER A 178 8.46 -6.49 -3.31
CA SER A 178 9.71 -5.83 -2.95
C SER A 178 10.64 -6.83 -2.26
N THR A 179 11.83 -7.03 -2.84
CA THR A 179 12.90 -7.84 -2.26
C THR A 179 13.81 -7.05 -1.30
N MET A 180 13.59 -5.74 -1.18
CA MET A 180 14.26 -4.90 -0.19
C MET A 180 13.84 -5.34 1.23
N PHE A 181 14.77 -5.26 2.17
CA PHE A 181 14.52 -5.65 3.55
C PHE A 181 13.76 -4.54 4.33
N PRO A 182 12.74 -4.90 5.13
CA PRO A 182 12.14 -6.23 5.22
C PRO A 182 11.21 -6.53 4.04
N TYR A 183 11.10 -7.82 3.70
CA TYR A 183 10.39 -8.24 2.49
C TYR A 183 8.88 -7.99 2.62
N LEU A 184 8.29 -7.48 1.54
CA LEU A 184 6.86 -7.23 1.44
C LEU A 184 6.39 -7.51 0.02
N TYR A 185 5.21 -8.10 -0.14
CA TYR A 185 4.50 -8.02 -1.42
C TYR A 185 3.02 -7.70 -1.23
N VAL A 186 2.47 -7.00 -2.22
CA VAL A 186 1.06 -6.61 -2.28
C VAL A 186 0.43 -7.23 -3.52
N ALA A 187 -0.58 -8.07 -3.32
CA ALA A 187 -1.38 -8.63 -4.40
C ALA A 187 -2.77 -7.98 -4.42
N VAL A 188 -3.22 -7.58 -5.60
CA VAL A 188 -4.52 -6.94 -5.80
C VAL A 188 -5.35 -7.75 -6.80
N HIS A 189 -6.59 -8.04 -6.42
CA HIS A 189 -7.51 -8.85 -7.19
C HIS A 189 -8.94 -8.35 -7.02
N ARG A 190 -9.57 -7.90 -8.11
CA ARG A 190 -10.91 -7.27 -8.08
C ARG A 190 -10.95 -6.22 -6.98
N HIS A 191 -11.90 -6.29 -6.04
CA HIS A 191 -11.99 -5.36 -4.91
C HIS A 191 -11.14 -5.75 -3.69
N SER A 192 -10.23 -6.70 -3.79
CA SER A 192 -9.48 -7.22 -2.64
C SER A 192 -7.99 -6.88 -2.74
N VAL A 193 -7.37 -6.67 -1.58
CA VAL A 193 -5.92 -6.50 -1.44
C VAL A 193 -5.38 -7.45 -0.40
N LYS A 194 -4.28 -8.13 -0.74
CA LYS A 194 -3.53 -9.03 0.13
C LYS A 194 -2.14 -8.46 0.33
N ILE A 195 -1.73 -8.31 1.58
CA ILE A 195 -0.39 -7.83 1.94
C ILE A 195 0.30 -8.97 2.65
N TYR A 196 1.38 -9.45 2.08
CA TYR A 196 2.28 -10.38 2.76
C TYR A 196 3.45 -9.60 3.33
N ALA A 197 3.77 -9.88 4.59
CA ALA A 197 4.89 -9.33 5.30
C ALA A 197 5.74 -10.49 5.83
N ASP A 198 7.07 -10.37 5.69
CA ASP A 198 7.95 -11.25 6.43
C ASP A 198 7.91 -10.92 7.94
N GLY A 199 8.41 -11.84 8.76
CA GLY A 199 8.35 -11.73 10.22
C GLY A 199 9.01 -10.49 10.84
N TRP A 200 9.84 -9.75 10.10
CA TRP A 200 10.63 -8.63 10.61
C TRP A 200 9.82 -7.35 10.83
N TRP A 201 8.62 -7.29 10.25
CA TRP A 201 7.66 -6.22 10.46
C TRP A 201 6.95 -6.26 11.83
N ALA A 202 7.29 -7.23 12.69
CA ALA A 202 6.66 -7.43 13.98
C ALA A 202 6.82 -6.22 14.94
N ALA A 203 5.85 -6.03 15.84
CA ALA A 203 5.73 -4.85 16.71
C ALA A 203 6.99 -4.47 17.53
N GLY A 204 7.77 -5.45 17.99
CA GLY A 204 9.00 -5.19 18.75
C GLY A 204 10.24 -4.94 17.88
N GLY A 205 10.09 -4.98 16.56
CA GLY A 205 11.16 -4.83 15.57
C GLY A 205 11.46 -3.37 15.21
N LEU A 206 12.55 -3.13 14.48
CA LEU A 206 12.91 -1.80 13.98
C LEU A 206 11.96 -1.30 12.88
N ASP A 207 11.35 -2.24 12.17
CA ASP A 207 10.38 -2.02 11.13
C ASP A 207 8.96 -2.32 11.64
N ALA A 208 8.68 -2.21 12.94
CA ALA A 208 7.35 -2.42 13.51
C ALA A 208 6.28 -1.67 12.71
N ILE A 209 5.10 -2.27 12.55
CA ILE A 209 4.03 -1.72 11.72
C ILE A 209 2.81 -1.30 12.53
N ARG A 210 1.93 -0.60 11.84
CA ARG A 210 0.59 -0.26 12.30
C ARG A 210 -0.33 -0.06 11.11
N GLY A 211 -1.62 -0.06 11.39
CA GLY A 211 -2.68 0.22 10.40
C GLY A 211 -3.86 -0.71 10.62
N ILE A 212 -4.73 -0.78 9.62
CA ILE A 212 -5.88 -1.69 9.62
C ILE A 212 -5.43 -3.16 9.70
N CYS A 213 -4.22 -3.48 9.25
CA CYS A 213 -3.64 -4.82 9.34
C CYS A 213 -3.14 -5.23 10.73
N GLY A 214 -3.29 -4.39 11.75
CA GLY A 214 -2.77 -4.65 13.10
C GLY A 214 -1.33 -4.15 13.30
N ASP A 215 -0.75 -4.50 14.43
CA ASP A 215 0.64 -4.20 14.81
C ASP A 215 1.58 -5.42 14.66
N PHE A 216 1.03 -6.60 14.38
CA PHE A 216 1.76 -7.84 14.12
C PHE A 216 2.63 -8.26 15.30
N ASN A 217 2.00 -8.42 16.46
CA ASN A 217 2.66 -8.78 17.71
C ASN A 217 2.37 -10.24 18.15
N GLY A 218 1.54 -10.97 17.40
CA GLY A 218 1.09 -12.33 17.68
C GLY A 218 -0.18 -12.42 18.53
N ASN A 219 -0.87 -11.30 18.79
CA ASN A 219 -2.06 -11.23 19.64
C ASN A 219 -3.27 -10.65 18.88
N PRO A 220 -4.14 -11.49 18.29
CA PRO A 220 -5.33 -11.02 17.56
C PRO A 220 -6.33 -10.22 18.40
N ASP A 221 -6.23 -10.26 19.74
CA ASP A 221 -7.17 -9.55 20.59
C ASP A 221 -6.84 -8.06 20.72
N ASN A 222 -5.61 -7.62 20.41
CA ASN A 222 -5.24 -6.20 20.41
C ASN A 222 -5.07 -5.58 19.01
N ASP A 223 -5.17 -6.37 17.95
CA ASP A 223 -5.30 -5.87 16.57
C ASP A 223 -6.50 -4.93 16.36
N CYS A 224 -7.53 -5.06 17.20
CA CYS A 224 -8.68 -4.16 17.26
C CYS A 224 -8.61 -3.17 18.43
N VAL A 225 -7.51 -3.13 19.17
CA VAL A 225 -7.34 -2.32 20.38
C VAL A 225 -6.18 -1.36 20.14
N ASN A 226 -6.51 -0.15 19.71
CA ASN A 226 -5.61 1.01 19.68
C ASN A 226 -4.18 0.73 19.21
N LEU A 227 -3.89 1.12 17.98
CA LEU A 227 -2.59 1.68 17.65
C LEU A 227 -2.42 2.93 18.54
N GLU A 228 -1.88 2.78 19.76
CA GLU A 228 -1.86 3.84 20.78
C GLU A 228 -1.14 5.10 20.27
N ALA A 229 -1.89 6.19 20.14
CA ALA A 229 -1.47 7.53 20.57
C ALA A 229 -2.39 7.91 21.75
N PRO A 230 -1.94 8.78 22.69
CA PRO A 230 -2.20 8.66 24.13
C PRO A 230 -3.68 8.73 24.53
N ALA A 231 -3.97 8.09 25.68
CA ALA A 231 -5.26 8.00 26.36
C ALA A 231 -6.17 9.25 26.26
N PRO A 232 -7.52 9.08 26.31
CA PRO A 232 -8.27 7.90 26.72
C PRO A 232 -8.78 6.97 25.58
N PHE A 233 -8.82 5.67 25.90
CA PHE A 233 -9.28 4.56 25.07
C PHE A 233 -10.69 4.78 24.50
N GLN A 234 -10.80 4.95 23.18
CA GLN A 234 -12.05 4.84 22.44
C GLN A 234 -12.18 3.46 21.80
N ASN A 235 -13.42 3.06 21.54
CA ASN A 235 -13.73 1.90 20.70
C ASN A 235 -12.95 1.97 19.38
N TRP A 236 -12.53 0.80 18.89
CA TRP A 236 -11.80 0.60 17.63
C TRP A 236 -12.11 1.65 16.56
N THR A 237 -11.08 2.40 16.16
CA THR A 237 -11.15 3.35 15.05
C THR A 237 -10.06 2.97 14.06
N PRO A 238 -10.42 2.60 12.82
CA PRO A 238 -9.43 2.28 11.80
C PRO A 238 -8.59 3.52 11.50
N PHE A 239 -7.35 3.29 11.09
CA PHE A 239 -6.46 4.39 10.75
C PHE A 239 -6.88 4.99 9.40
N LEU A 240 -7.49 6.18 9.44
CA LEU A 240 -7.97 6.93 8.28
C LEU A 240 -7.28 8.29 8.15
N ILE A 241 -7.08 8.76 6.91
CA ILE A 241 -6.52 10.09 6.54
C ILE A 241 -7.19 10.71 5.30
#